data_AF-A0A0G8EYR3-F1
#
_entry.id   AF-A0A0G8EYR3-F1
#
_cell.length_a   1.000
_cell.length_b   1.000
_cell.length_c   1.000
_cell.angle_alpha   90.00
_cell.angle_beta   90.00
_cell.angle_gamma   90.00
#
_symmetry.space_group_name_H-M   'P 1'
#
loop_
_entity.id
_entity.type
_entity.pdbx_description
1 polymer ?
#
loop_
_entity_poly.entity_id
_entity_poly.type
_entity_poly.pdbx_seq_one_letter_code
_entity_poly.pdbx_strand_id
1 'polypeptide(L)'
;MFTGTYLFEDDCEVGSHGPVYRVIFNKYKGYQYDNLEVNYNSTNQLTQIEKELLDCIVNILGCYSGKSLEKMTLFDLPWAVADLELEDNNSSKPIMEKGEIDNCFSTMKQAYNLVAISDIKQYSIRVCSNMNNKVL
;
A
#
# COMPACT_ATOMS: atom_id res chain seq x y z
N MET A 1 -6.43 -1.83 12.12
CA MET A 1 -7.69 -1.13 12.49
C MET A 1 -8.21 -0.44 11.24
N PHE A 2 -9.40 -0.80 10.78
CA PHE A 2 -10.06 -0.10 9.67
C PHE A 2 -11.00 0.94 10.27
N THR A 3 -10.79 2.21 9.95
CA THR A 3 -11.54 3.34 10.51
C THR A 3 -12.84 3.62 9.76
N GLY A 4 -13.01 3.08 8.55
CA GLY A 4 -14.12 3.41 7.66
C GLY A 4 -14.01 4.80 7.02
N THR A 5 -12.82 5.41 7.09
CA THR A 5 -12.51 6.71 6.48
C THR A 5 -11.36 6.55 5.51
N TYR A 6 -11.35 7.32 4.42
CA TYR A 6 -10.22 7.33 3.50
C TYR A 6 -9.00 8.01 4.14
N LEU A 7 -7.81 7.49 3.83
CA LEU A 7 -6.55 8.12 4.24
C LEU A 7 -6.24 9.36 3.39
N PHE A 8 -6.71 9.38 2.14
CA PHE A 8 -6.49 10.46 1.18
C PHE A 8 -7.80 10.83 0.49
N GLU A 9 -8.05 12.14 0.36
CA GLU A 9 -9.17 12.68 -0.41
C GLU A 9 -8.88 12.68 -1.92
N ASP A 10 -7.61 12.84 -2.30
CA ASP A 10 -7.17 12.87 -3.71
C ASP A 10 -7.60 11.62 -4.50
N ASP A 11 -7.72 11.77 -5.82
CA ASP A 11 -7.94 10.68 -6.75
C ASP A 11 -6.74 9.71 -6.77
N CYS A 12 -7.05 8.43 -6.88
CA CYS A 12 -6.06 7.37 -6.98
C CYS A 12 -5.96 6.90 -8.44
N GLU A 13 -4.77 7.01 -9.04
CA GLU A 13 -4.51 6.49 -10.39
C GLU A 13 -4.15 5.00 -10.34
N VAL A 14 -4.54 4.26 -11.37
CA VAL A 14 -4.03 2.91 -11.64
C VAL A 14 -2.71 3.02 -12.42
N GLY A 15 -1.59 2.85 -11.72
CA GLY A 15 -0.26 2.79 -12.31
C GLY A 15 0.20 1.38 -12.64
N SER A 16 1.24 1.27 -13.47
CA SER A 16 1.92 0.01 -13.82
C SER A 16 2.49 -0.75 -12.61
N HIS A 17 2.73 -0.03 -11.51
CA HIS A 17 3.24 -0.56 -10.24
C HIS A 17 2.19 -0.57 -9.11
N GLY A 18 0.91 -0.38 -9.45
CA GLY A 18 -0.20 -0.33 -8.49
C GLY A 18 -0.82 1.07 -8.31
N PRO A 19 -1.64 1.26 -7.26
CA PRO A 19 -2.35 2.52 -7.01
C PRO A 19 -1.39 3.68 -6.73
N VAL A 20 -1.63 4.84 -7.35
CA VAL A 20 -0.79 6.02 -7.21
C VAL A 20 -1.61 7.27 -6.88
N TYR A 21 -1.29 7.90 -5.75
CA TYR A 21 -1.75 9.25 -5.45
C TYR A 21 -0.75 10.27 -5.99
N ARG A 22 -1.10 11.00 -7.06
CA ARG A 22 -0.15 11.87 -7.78
C ARG A 22 0.47 12.96 -6.92
N VAL A 23 -0.29 13.54 -5.99
CA VAL A 23 0.20 14.56 -5.07
C VAL A 23 1.37 14.03 -4.25
N ILE A 24 1.22 12.82 -3.69
CA ILE A 24 2.25 12.14 -2.91
C ILE A 24 3.42 11.72 -3.79
N PHE A 25 3.16 11.06 -4.93
CA PHE A 25 4.23 10.64 -5.82
C PHE A 25 5.08 11.83 -6.29
N ASN A 26 4.44 12.92 -6.76
CA ASN A 26 5.17 14.08 -7.28
C ASN A 26 6.01 14.76 -6.21
N LYS A 27 5.58 14.73 -4.95
CA LYS A 27 6.35 15.24 -3.82
C LYS A 27 7.62 14.45 -3.56
N TYR A 28 7.59 13.12 -3.72
CA TYR A 28 8.69 12.24 -3.30
C TYR A 28 9.50 11.61 -4.45
N LYS A 29 9.03 11.67 -5.70
CA LYS A 29 9.69 11.02 -6.86
C LYS A 29 11.14 11.44 -7.08
N GLY A 30 11.50 12.67 -6.68
CA GLY A 30 12.85 13.20 -6.82
C GLY A 30 13.89 12.52 -5.93
N TYR A 31 13.45 11.91 -4.82
CA TYR A 31 14.36 11.21 -3.89
C TYR A 31 14.84 9.87 -4.44
N GLN A 32 14.10 9.22 -5.34
CA GLN A 32 14.46 7.91 -5.87
C GLN A 32 14.79 6.90 -4.75
N TYR A 33 16.06 6.55 -4.57
CA TYR A 33 16.59 5.65 -3.54
C TYR A 33 17.26 6.38 -2.37
N ASP A 34 17.33 7.71 -2.43
CA ASP A 34 17.93 8.55 -1.40
C ASP A 34 17.01 8.69 -0.18
N ASN A 35 17.62 8.95 0.96
CA ASN A 35 16.89 9.19 2.20
C ASN A 35 16.06 10.47 2.13
N LEU A 36 14.85 10.42 2.68
CA LEU A 36 14.03 11.61 2.87
C LEU A 36 14.69 12.58 3.85
N GLU A 37 14.54 13.87 3.58
CA GLU A 37 14.91 14.90 4.55
C GLU A 37 13.96 14.85 5.75
N VAL A 38 14.47 14.45 6.91
CA VAL A 38 13.66 14.29 8.13
C VAL A 38 13.53 15.63 8.85
N ASN A 39 12.32 16.18 8.88
CA ASN A 39 11.97 17.25 9.82
C ASN A 39 11.38 16.62 11.10
N TYR A 40 12.21 16.52 12.14
CA TYR A 40 11.88 15.87 13.42
C TYR A 40 10.72 16.51 14.19
N ASN A 41 10.25 17.70 13.80
CA ASN A 41 9.15 18.40 14.50
C ASN A 41 7.76 17.81 14.22
N SER A 42 7.64 16.81 13.34
CA SER A 42 6.37 16.33 12.79
C SER A 42 5.70 15.20 13.59
N THR A 43 6.45 14.47 14.43
CA THR A 43 5.96 13.25 15.12
C THR A 43 5.04 13.54 16.31
N ASN A 44 4.94 14.80 16.74
CA ASN A 44 4.07 15.23 17.84
C ASN A 44 2.57 15.21 17.48
N GLN A 45 2.22 14.98 16.21
CA GLN A 45 0.84 14.99 15.73
C GLN A 45 0.17 13.61 15.75
N LEU A 46 0.92 12.54 15.96
CA LEU A 46 0.40 11.17 15.95
C LEU A 46 -0.12 10.74 17.31
N THR A 47 -1.29 10.11 17.32
CA THR A 47 -1.87 9.40 18.46
C THR A 47 -1.02 8.18 18.84
N GLN A 48 -1.22 7.66 20.05
CA GLN A 48 -0.53 6.46 20.52
C GLN A 48 -0.79 5.24 19.63
N ILE A 49 -2.05 5.07 19.18
CA ILE A 49 -2.44 3.95 18.31
C ILE A 49 -1.76 4.07 16.93
N GLU A 50 -1.64 5.27 16.37
CA GLU A 50 -0.93 5.48 15.10
C GLU A 50 0.56 5.18 15.22
N LYS A 51 1.19 5.54 16.34
CA LYS A 51 2.59 5.19 16.63
C LYS A 51 2.77 3.68 16.70
N GLU A 52 1.92 2.98 17.46
CA GLU A 52 1.95 1.52 17.56
C GLU A 52 1.72 0.83 16.21
N LEU A 53 0.83 1.38 15.39
CA LEU A 53 0.60 0.89 14.03
C LEU A 53 1.84 1.07 13.15
N LEU A 54 2.46 2.24 13.16
CA LEU A 54 3.66 2.52 12.37
C LEU A 54 4.84 1.66 12.81
N ASP A 55 5.06 1.53 14.12
CA ASP A 55 6.09 0.65 14.68
C ASP A 55 5.86 -0.81 14.25
N CYS A 56 4.62 -1.27 14.27
CA CYS A 56 4.26 -2.59 13.79
C CYS A 56 4.55 -2.77 12.29
N ILE A 57 4.19 -1.77 11.47
CA ILE A 57 4.46 -1.78 10.02
C ILE A 57 5.96 -1.83 9.75
N VAL A 58 6.75 -0.97 10.38
CA VAL A 58 8.22 -0.92 10.20
C VAL A 58 8.85 -2.24 10.61
N ASN A 59 8.48 -2.79 11.77
CA ASN A 59 9.06 -4.03 12.29
C ASN A 59 8.70 -5.26 11.45
N ILE A 60 7.52 -5.29 10.82
CA ILE A 60 7.04 -6.47 10.08
C ILE A 60 7.34 -6.37 8.59
N LEU A 61 7.07 -5.21 7.98
CA LEU A 61 7.18 -5.02 6.54
C LEU A 61 8.54 -4.44 6.12
N GLY A 62 9.28 -3.81 7.04
CA GLY A 62 10.58 -3.21 6.76
C GLY A 62 11.69 -4.21 6.41
N CYS A 63 11.47 -5.52 6.60
CA CYS A 63 12.40 -6.57 6.20
C CYS A 63 12.30 -6.94 4.71
N TYR A 64 11.24 -6.51 4.01
CA TYR A 64 11.04 -6.78 2.59
C TYR A 64 11.68 -5.68 1.74
N SER A 65 12.24 -6.07 0.59
CA SER A 65 12.69 -5.10 -0.41
C SER A 65 11.51 -4.36 -1.03
N GLY A 66 11.73 -3.17 -1.58
CA GLY A 66 10.69 -2.43 -2.31
C GLY A 66 10.04 -3.27 -3.42
N LYS A 67 10.81 -4.11 -4.13
CA LYS A 67 10.28 -5.04 -5.14
C LYS A 67 9.42 -6.16 -4.57
N SER A 68 9.74 -6.64 -3.37
CA SER A 68 8.89 -7.62 -2.67
C SER A 68 7.58 -6.97 -2.25
N LEU A 69 7.62 -5.75 -1.70
CA LEU A 69 6.42 -5.00 -1.30
C LEU A 69 5.51 -4.63 -2.48
N GLU A 70 6.11 -4.27 -3.63
CA GLU A 70 5.39 -4.05 -4.89
C GLU A 70 4.60 -5.30 -5.29
N LYS A 71 5.25 -6.47 -5.30
CA LYS A 71 4.60 -7.76 -5.61
C LYS A 71 3.50 -8.11 -4.61
N MET A 72 3.72 -7.88 -3.31
CA MET A 72 2.69 -8.10 -2.27
C MET A 72 1.45 -7.24 -2.56
N THR A 73 1.66 -5.97 -2.89
CA THR A 73 0.57 -5.03 -3.21
C THR A 73 -0.19 -5.50 -4.45
N LEU A 74 0.51 -5.89 -5.52
CA LEU A 74 -0.13 -6.39 -6.75
C LEU A 74 -0.87 -7.72 -6.55
N PHE A 75 -0.38 -8.60 -5.67
CA PHE A 75 -1.02 -9.88 -5.38
C PHE A 75 -2.40 -9.73 -4.74
N ASP A 76 -2.58 -8.70 -3.92
CA ASP A 76 -3.83 -8.45 -3.18
C ASP A 76 -4.82 -7.55 -3.95
N LEU A 77 -4.43 -6.99 -5.10
CA LEU A 77 -5.33 -6.16 -5.91
C LEU A 77 -6.34 -7.01 -6.69
N PRO A 78 -7.62 -6.59 -6.77
CA PRO A 78 -8.55 -7.17 -7.71
C PRO A 78 -8.05 -6.95 -9.15
N TRP A 79 -7.99 -8.05 -9.91
CA TRP A 79 -7.25 -8.24 -11.16
C TRP A 79 -7.59 -7.26 -12.31
N ALA A 80 -8.66 -6.46 -12.19
CA ALA A 80 -9.02 -5.43 -13.17
C ALA A 80 -7.96 -4.33 -13.32
N VAL A 81 -7.07 -4.19 -12.33
CA VAL A 81 -6.03 -3.15 -12.23
C VAL A 81 -4.66 -3.67 -12.71
N ALA A 82 -4.41 -4.98 -12.60
CA ALA A 82 -3.09 -5.59 -12.83
C ALA A 82 -2.82 -5.94 -14.30
N ASP A 83 -3.86 -6.21 -15.10
CA ASP A 83 -3.74 -6.49 -16.55
C ASP A 83 -3.62 -5.22 -17.41
N LEU A 84 -3.70 -4.05 -16.78
CA LEU A 84 -3.45 -2.78 -17.41
C LEU A 84 -1.93 -2.56 -17.46
N GLU A 85 -1.26 -3.15 -18.46
CA GLU A 85 0.06 -2.74 -18.95
C GLU A 85 -0.02 -1.30 -19.49
N LEU A 86 -0.34 -0.34 -18.62
CA LEU A 86 -0.41 1.06 -18.97
C LEU A 86 1.02 1.55 -19.11
N GLU A 87 1.46 1.66 -20.36
CA GLU A 87 2.69 2.38 -20.70
C GLU A 87 2.73 3.71 -19.96
N ASP A 88 3.88 4.05 -19.37
CA ASP A 88 4.09 5.30 -18.62
C ASP A 88 4.01 6.57 -19.48
N ASN A 89 3.83 6.41 -20.79
CA ASN A 89 3.79 7.51 -21.77
C ASN A 89 2.38 8.02 -22.13
N ASN A 90 1.28 7.40 -21.64
CA ASN A 90 -0.07 7.90 -21.94
C ASN A 90 -0.52 9.00 -20.96
N SER A 91 -1.05 10.08 -21.53
CA SER A 91 -1.31 11.38 -20.88
C SER A 91 -2.51 11.44 -19.92
N SER A 92 -3.06 10.30 -19.50
CA SER A 92 -3.96 10.21 -18.35
C SER A 92 -4.08 8.74 -17.94
N LYS A 93 -3.67 8.40 -16.71
CA LYS A 93 -3.89 7.06 -16.14
C LYS A 93 -5.36 6.98 -15.66
N PRO A 94 -6.01 5.80 -15.73
CA PRO A 94 -7.36 5.63 -15.20
C PRO A 94 -7.42 5.95 -13.71
N ILE A 95 -8.50 6.58 -13.27
CA ILE A 95 -8.78 6.82 -11.85
C ILE A 95 -9.51 5.61 -11.30
N MET A 96 -9.02 5.05 -10.19
CA MET A 96 -9.69 4.03 -9.41
C MET A 96 -10.77 4.69 -8.55
N GLU A 97 -12.01 4.22 -8.68
CA GLU A 97 -13.11 4.78 -7.91
C GLU A 97 -12.96 4.45 -6.42
N LYS A 98 -13.39 5.38 -5.55
CA LYS A 98 -13.32 5.20 -4.09
C LYS A 98 -14.02 3.92 -3.61
N GLY A 99 -15.12 3.52 -4.27
CA GLY A 99 -15.81 2.26 -3.98
C GLY A 99 -15.00 1.00 -4.33
N GLU A 100 -14.13 1.06 -5.34
CA GLU A 100 -13.22 -0.04 -5.67
C GLU A 100 -12.12 -0.18 -4.62
N ILE A 101 -11.60 0.95 -4.13
CA ILE A 101 -10.67 1.01 -3.01
C ILE A 101 -11.32 0.37 -1.76
N ASP A 102 -12.56 0.74 -1.44
CA ASP A 102 -13.30 0.16 -0.31
C ASP A 102 -13.48 -1.35 -0.44
N ASN A 103 -13.85 -1.81 -1.63
CA ASN A 103 -14.05 -3.23 -1.89
C ASN A 103 -12.73 -4.01 -1.76
N CYS A 104 -11.62 -3.48 -2.26
CA CYS A 104 -10.30 -4.07 -2.12
C CYS A 104 -9.92 -4.22 -0.64
N PHE A 105 -9.99 -3.13 0.13
CA PHE A 105 -9.64 -3.15 1.55
C PHE A 105 -10.59 -4.01 2.39
N SER A 106 -11.88 -4.03 2.07
CA SER A 106 -12.88 -4.88 2.73
C SER A 106 -12.63 -6.37 2.45
N THR A 107 -12.30 -6.71 1.21
CA THR A 107 -11.97 -8.08 0.81
C THR A 107 -10.70 -8.55 1.51
N MET A 108 -9.64 -7.73 1.52
CA MET A 108 -8.40 -8.05 2.25
C MET A 108 -8.65 -8.24 3.75
N LYS A 109 -9.43 -7.34 4.36
CA LYS A 109 -9.79 -7.44 5.78
C LYS A 109 -10.44 -8.78 6.11
N GLN A 110 -11.38 -9.23 5.28
CA GLN A 110 -12.08 -10.50 5.47
C GLN A 110 -11.15 -11.70 5.19
N ALA A 111 -10.42 -11.69 4.08
CA ALA A 111 -9.56 -12.80 3.66
C ALA A 111 -8.43 -13.10 4.66
N TYR A 112 -7.87 -12.05 5.27
CA TYR A 112 -6.77 -12.17 6.24
C TYR A 112 -7.19 -11.96 7.70
N ASN A 113 -8.49 -11.75 7.96
CA ASN A 113 -9.04 -11.49 9.29
C ASN A 113 -8.29 -10.37 10.03
N LEU A 114 -8.17 -9.19 9.40
CA LEU A 114 -7.42 -8.04 9.91
C LEU A 114 -8.25 -7.26 10.94
N VAL A 115 -8.23 -7.69 12.19
CA VAL A 115 -9.02 -7.09 13.29
C VAL A 115 -8.13 -6.22 14.19
N ALA A 116 -6.94 -6.70 14.52
CA ALA A 116 -5.96 -6.07 15.39
C ALA A 116 -4.68 -5.69 14.64
N ILE A 117 -3.87 -4.81 15.24
CA ILE A 117 -2.56 -4.41 14.68
C ILE A 117 -1.64 -5.63 14.53
N SER A 118 -1.69 -6.57 15.49
CA SER A 118 -0.89 -7.80 15.48
C SER A 118 -1.14 -8.69 14.25
N ASP A 119 -2.29 -8.56 13.59
CA ASP A 119 -2.67 -9.40 12.45
C ASP A 119 -1.85 -9.10 11.20
N ILE A 120 -1.21 -7.93 11.13
CA ILE A 120 -0.30 -7.53 10.04
C ILE A 120 0.82 -8.57 9.86
N LYS A 121 1.27 -9.21 10.95
CA LYS A 121 2.30 -10.25 10.91
C LYS A 121 1.83 -11.49 10.15
N GLN A 122 0.60 -11.94 10.44
CA GLN A 122 0.05 -13.12 9.81
C GLN A 122 -0.30 -12.84 8.34
N TYR A 123 -0.78 -11.63 8.06
CA TYR A 123 -0.95 -11.14 6.70
C TYR A 123 0.35 -11.21 5.89
N SER A 124 1.44 -10.61 6.39
CA SER A 124 2.70 -10.56 5.64
C SER A 124 3.28 -11.94 5.33
N ILE A 125 3.20 -12.86 6.31
CA ILE A 125 3.61 -14.26 6.13
C ILE A 125 2.78 -14.93 5.04
N ARG A 126 1.44 -14.82 5.10
CA ARG A 126 0.54 -15.46 4.14
C ARG A 126 0.75 -14.96 2.71
N VAL A 127 0.79 -13.64 2.51
CA VAL A 127 1.01 -13.06 1.18
C VAL A 127 2.37 -13.50 0.63
N CYS A 128 3.43 -13.40 1.45
CA CYS A 128 4.78 -13.83 1.06
C CYS A 128 4.84 -15.31 0.67
N SER A 129 4.24 -16.19 1.47
CA SER A 129 4.17 -17.62 1.17
C SER A 129 3.38 -17.91 -0.12
N ASN A 130 2.25 -17.24 -0.33
CA ASN A 130 1.41 -17.45 -1.51
C ASN A 130 2.10 -17.01 -2.81
N MET A 131 2.86 -15.92 -2.77
CA MET A 131 3.67 -15.49 -3.92
C MET A 131 4.73 -16.53 -4.28
N ASN A 132 5.38 -17.16 -3.30
CA ASN A 132 6.41 -18.19 -3.56
C ASN A 132 5.82 -19.48 -4.13
N ASN A 133 4.58 -19.82 -3.79
CA ASN A 133 3.91 -21.03 -4.27
C ASN A 133 3.34 -20.93 -5.69
N LYS A 134 3.23 -19.72 -6.27
CA LYS A 134 2.81 -19.49 -7.67
C LYS A 134 3.98 -19.49 -8.67
N VAL A 135 5.22 -19.71 -8.22
CA VAL A 135 6.43 -19.71 -9.06
C VAL A 135 6.83 -21.13 -9.51
N LEU A 136 5.94 -22.12 -9.35
CA LEU A 136 6.06 -23.49 -9.88
C LEU A 136 4.89 -23.80 -10.83
#